data_AF-A0A7D5P766-F1
#
_entry.id   AF-A0A7D5P766-F1
#
_cell.length_a   1.000
_cell.length_b   1.000
_cell.length_c   1.000
_cell.angle_alpha   90.00
_cell.angle_beta   90.00
_cell.angle_gamma   90.00
#
_symmetry.space_group_name_H-M   'P 1'
#
loop_
_entity.id
_entity.type
_entity.pdbx_description
1 polymer ?
#
loop_
_entity_poly.entity_id
_entity_poly.type
_entity_poly.pdbx_seq_one_letter_code
_entity_poly.pdbx_strand_id
1 'polypeptide(L)' 'MTGHTQGTSGTTEGPPLGTLDPESVERIDVHLERALDAEDSDRKDFHVRHARQLLEACRE' A
#
# COMPACT_ATOMS: atom_id res chain seq x y z
N MET A 1 -14.61 -38.89 12.86
CA MET A 1 -15.81 -38.35 12.20
C MET A 1 -16.24 -37.12 13.00
N THR A 2 -16.31 -35.89 12.52
CA THR A 2 -15.91 -35.19 11.29
C THR A 2 -15.52 -33.79 11.77
N GLY A 3 -14.28 -33.38 11.52
CA GLY A 3 -13.81 -32.03 11.82
C GLY A 3 -14.38 -31.06 10.79
N HIS A 4 -15.15 -30.07 11.24
CA HIS A 4 -15.53 -28.94 10.42
C HIS A 4 -14.39 -27.91 10.44
N THR A 5 -13.46 -28.02 9.50
CA THR A 5 -12.58 -26.92 9.13
C THR A 5 -13.29 -26.13 8.05
N GLN A 6 -14.09 -25.13 8.45
CA GLN A 6 -14.56 -24.12 7.53
C GLN A 6 -13.42 -23.12 7.35
N GLY A 7 -12.58 -23.38 6.34
CA GLY A 7 -11.60 -22.42 5.85
C GLY A 7 -12.37 -21.20 5.36
N THR A 8 -12.40 -20.17 6.19
CA THR A 8 -12.84 -18.86 5.74
C THR A 8 -11.69 -18.35 4.88
N SER A 9 -11.91 -18.32 3.57
CA SER A 9 -11.19 -17.43 2.68
C SER A 9 -11.53 -16.03 3.13
N GLY A 10 -10.81 -15.55 4.15
CA GLY A 10 -10.79 -14.15 4.50
C GLY A 10 -10.08 -13.42 3.37
N THR A 11 -10.80 -13.15 2.29
CA THR A 11 -10.56 -11.91 1.56
C THR A 11 -10.66 -10.84 2.63
N THR A 12 -9.51 -10.33 3.08
CA THR A 12 -9.47 -9.09 3.85
C THR A 12 -9.88 -7.99 2.87
N GLU A 13 -11.17 -7.96 2.53
CA GLU A 13 -11.88 -6.74 2.20
C GLU A 13 -11.85 -5.95 3.50
N GLY A 14 -10.70 -5.31 3.75
CA GLY A 14 -10.65 -4.20 4.65
C GLY A 14 -11.76 -3.21 4.25
N PRO A 15 -12.19 -2.34 5.18
CA PRO A 15 -13.07 -1.24 4.82
C PRO A 15 -12.54 -0.60 3.55
N PRO A 16 -13.40 -0.17 2.60
CA PRO A 16 -12.93 0.52 1.41
C PRO A 16 -11.93 1.55 1.90
N LEU A 17 -10.68 1.46 1.42
CA LEU A 17 -9.70 2.50 1.65
C LEU A 17 -10.45 3.78 1.28
N GLY A 18 -10.74 4.63 2.26
CA GLY A 18 -11.52 5.84 2.02
C GLY A 18 -10.93 6.54 0.80
N THR A 19 -11.76 7.28 0.05
CA THR A 19 -11.25 7.98 -1.13
C THR A 19 -10.03 8.80 -0.72
N LEU A 20 -8.85 8.41 -1.21
CA LEU A 20 -7.62 9.16 -0.98
C LEU A 20 -7.83 10.57 -1.51
N ASP A 21 -7.40 11.58 -0.76
CA ASP A 21 -7.43 12.94 -1.28
C ASP A 21 -6.49 13.05 -2.50
N PRO A 22 -6.84 13.88 -3.51
CA PRO A 22 -6.07 13.96 -4.75
C PRO A 22 -4.60 14.33 -4.54
N GLU A 23 -4.31 15.14 -3.52
CA GLU A 23 -2.94 15.56 -3.20
C GLU A 23 -2.10 14.39 -2.68
N SER A 24 -2.67 13.53 -1.84
CA SER A 24 -2.03 12.30 -1.39
C SER A 24 -1.78 11.34 -2.54
N VAL A 25 -2.72 11.20 -3.49
CA VAL A 25 -2.53 10.39 -4.70
C VAL A 25 -1.32 10.88 -5.50
N GLU A 26 -1.26 12.19 -5.80
CA GLU A 26 -0.15 12.77 -6.58
C GLU A 26 1.20 12.57 -5.88
N ARG A 27 1.27 12.76 -4.55
CA ARG A 27 2.52 12.56 -3.80
C ARG A 27 2.95 11.10 -3.77
N ILE A 28 2.02 10.17 -3.62
CA ILE A 28 2.32 8.73 -3.66
C ILE A 28 2.86 8.37 -5.04
N ASP A 29 2.21 8.85 -6.11
CA ASP A 29 2.59 8.54 -7.49
C ASP A 29 4.02 9.02 -7.82
N VAL A 30 4.37 10.25 -7.44
CA VAL A 30 5.75 10.78 -7.60
C VAL A 30 6.79 9.90 -6.91
N HIS A 31 6.49 9.34 -5.74
CA HIS A 31 7.43 8.42 -5.08
C HIS A 31 7.50 7.06 -5.78
N LEU A 32 6.40 6.57 -6.35
CA LEU A 32 6.42 5.33 -7.13
C LEU A 32 7.19 5.49 -8.44
N GLU A 33 7.00 6.58 -9.17
CA GLU A 33 7.76 6.90 -10.39
C GLU A 33 9.26 6.96 -10.10
N ARG A 34 9.66 7.69 -9.05
CA ARG A 34 11.07 7.77 -8.64
C ARG A 34 11.65 6.43 -8.19
N ALA A 35 10.83 5.54 -7.62
CA ALA A 35 11.26 4.19 -7.27
C ALA A 35 11.47 3.30 -8.51
N LEU A 36 10.67 3.50 -9.56
CA LEU A 36 10.80 2.79 -10.83
C LEU A 36 12.02 3.27 -11.63
N ASP A 37 12.31 4.58 -11.58
CA ASP A 37 13.46 5.18 -12.26
C ASP A 37 14.79 5.04 -11.49
N ALA A 38 14.74 4.60 -10.22
CA ALA A 38 15.93 4.42 -9.41
C ALA A 38 16.74 3.20 -9.88
N GLU A 39 17.96 3.43 -10.36
CA GLU A 39 18.93 2.37 -10.70
C GLU A 39 19.55 1.72 -9.46
N ASP A 40 19.51 2.41 -8.32
CA ASP A 40 20.05 1.97 -7.04
C ASP A 40 18.95 1.40 -6.13
N SER A 41 19.24 0.25 -5.51
CA SER A 41 18.28 -0.47 -4.67
C SER A 41 17.94 0.30 -3.39
N ASP A 42 18.90 1.00 -2.78
CA ASP A 42 18.66 1.77 -1.56
C ASP A 42 17.74 2.97 -1.85
N ARG A 43 17.94 3.65 -2.98
CA ARG A 43 17.05 4.73 -3.43
C ARG A 43 15.64 4.24 -3.75
N LYS A 44 15.52 3.12 -4.44
CA LYS A 44 14.22 2.49 -4.70
C LYS A 44 13.49 2.19 -3.39
N ASP A 45 14.16 1.54 -2.45
CA ASP A 45 13.58 1.18 -1.15
C ASP A 45 13.24 2.41 -0.29
N PHE A 46 14.02 3.49 -0.40
CA PHE A 46 13.67 4.77 0.20
C PHE A 46 12.33 5.29 -0.35
N HIS A 47 12.18 5.36 -1.66
CA HIS A 47 10.96 5.86 -2.29
C HIS A 47 9.74 4.99 -2.00
N VAL A 48 9.88 3.66 -2.04
CA VAL A 48 8.81 2.71 -1.68
C VAL A 48 8.39 2.85 -0.22
N ARG A 49 9.34 2.98 0.72
CA ARG A 49 9.02 3.21 2.14
C ARG A 49 8.23 4.50 2.33
N HIS A 50 8.62 5.56 1.63
CA HIS A 50 7.93 6.85 1.76
C HIS A 50 6.51 6.81 1.19
N ALA A 51 6.31 6.15 0.05
CA ALA A 51 4.96 5.93 -0.50
C ALA A 51 4.06 5.14 0.48
N ARG A 52 4.62 4.15 1.18
CA ARG A 52 3.87 3.41 2.22
C ARG A 52 3.51 4.27 3.42
N GLN A 53 4.42 5.13 3.88
CA GLN A 53 4.16 6.07 4.97
C GLN A 53 3.01 7.03 4.63
N LEU A 54 2.98 7.54 3.38
CA LEU A 54 1.88 8.38 2.91
C LEU A 54 0.54 7.63 2.89
N LEU A 55 0.53 6.37 2.43
CA LEU A 55 -0.66 5.53 2.47
C LEU A 55 -1.14 5.23 3.88
N GLU A 56 -0.23 5.06 4.84
CA GLU A 56 -0.56 4.85 6.25
C GLU A 56 -1.18 6.10 6.87
N ALA A 57 -0.64 7.29 6.56
CA ALA A 57 -1.20 8.56 7.01
C ALA A 57 -2.61 8.84 6.46
N CYS A 58 -3.00 8.22 5.34
CA CYS A 58 -4.34 8.34 4.77
C CYS A 58 -5.38 7.43 5.44
N ARG A 59 -4.99 6.57 6.39
CA ARG A 59 -5.90 5.64 7.09
C ARG A 59 -6.42 6.17 8.42
N GLU A 60 -5.93 7.31 8.89
CA GLU A 60 -6.27 7.93 10.17
C GLU A 60 -7.41 8.96 10.06
#